data_AF-A0A2J0Z917-F1
#
_entry.id   AF-A0A2J0Z917-F1
#
_cell.length_a   1.000
_cell.length_b   1.000
_cell.length_c   1.000
_cell.angle_alpha   90.00
_cell.angle_beta   90.00
_cell.angle_gamma   90.00
#
_symmetry.space_group_name_H-M   'P 1'
#
loop_
_entity.id
_entity.type
_entity.pdbx_description
1 polymer ?
#
loop_
_entity_poly.entity_id
_entity_poly.type
_entity_poly.pdbx_seq_one_letter_code
_entity_poly.pdbx_strand_id
1 'polypeptide(L)'
;MRQAVAILAVGLGFGLIAPAAAQEASPGRYSMQKSETGLARLDTETGEVTLCQEKGGELICRMAADERAAFERELDLLTSRIEALEKAVESGETAAEPALPDDEEIDRAMSIMERMVRKFMGIVKEFEDKGSDSADEGENLPQKT
;
A
#
# COMPACT_ATOMS: atom_id res chain seq x y z
N MET A 1 -27.53 88.89 9.14
CA MET A 1 -26.22 88.82 9.83
C MET A 1 -25.43 87.68 9.23
N ARG A 2 -24.20 87.97 8.74
CA ARG A 2 -23.06 87.10 8.42
C ARG A 2 -23.29 85.77 7.68
N GLN A 3 -22.72 85.72 6.48
CA GLN A 3 -22.49 84.52 5.66
C GLN A 3 -21.36 83.63 6.24
N ALA A 4 -21.46 82.33 6.00
CA ALA A 4 -20.32 81.46 5.72
C ALA A 4 -20.73 80.35 4.73
N VAL A 5 -19.96 80.28 3.66
CA VAL A 5 -19.93 79.40 2.49
C VAL A 5 -19.67 77.94 2.93
N ALA A 6 -20.27 76.91 2.33
CA ALA A 6 -19.60 76.14 1.28
C ALA A 6 -20.57 75.33 0.42
N ILE A 7 -20.43 75.56 -0.89
CA ILE A 7 -21.01 74.82 -2.01
C ILE A 7 -20.39 73.42 -2.04
N LEU A 8 -21.20 72.36 -2.16
CA LEU A 8 -20.78 71.11 -2.76
C LEU A 8 -21.98 70.41 -3.43
N ALA A 9 -22.07 70.69 -4.73
CA ALA A 9 -22.61 69.87 -5.81
C ALA A 9 -23.81 68.95 -5.51
N VAL A 10 -25.01 69.43 -5.91
CA VAL A 10 -26.09 68.55 -6.36
C VAL A 10 -25.69 67.99 -7.73
N GLY A 11 -25.51 66.68 -7.83
CA GLY A 11 -25.25 66.01 -9.10
C GLY A 11 -25.22 64.49 -8.99
N LEU A 12 -26.28 63.86 -9.50
CA LEU A 12 -26.37 62.47 -10.00
C LEU A 12 -25.82 61.32 -9.12
N GLY A 13 -26.74 60.49 -8.63
CA GLY A 13 -26.40 59.18 -8.09
C GLY A 13 -27.61 58.32 -7.76
N PHE A 14 -28.64 58.30 -8.60
CA PHE A 14 -29.64 57.25 -8.55
C PHE A 14 -29.00 55.99 -9.14
N GLY A 15 -28.98 54.90 -8.37
CA GLY A 15 -28.70 53.56 -8.88
C GLY A 15 -27.24 53.14 -8.76
N LEU A 16 -26.98 52.30 -7.76
CA LEU A 16 -26.36 50.99 -7.94
C LEU A 16 -26.61 50.20 -6.66
N ILE A 17 -27.86 49.76 -6.47
CA ILE A 17 -28.10 48.52 -5.73
C ILE A 17 -27.53 47.44 -6.65
N ALA A 18 -26.25 47.14 -6.49
CA ALA A 18 -25.68 45.96 -7.12
C ALA A 18 -26.47 44.76 -6.59
N PRO A 19 -26.98 43.87 -7.46
CA PRO A 19 -27.46 42.59 -6.97
C PRO A 19 -26.26 41.93 -6.30
N ALA A 20 -26.38 41.64 -5.01
CA ALA A 20 -25.52 40.64 -4.39
C ALA A 20 -25.77 39.35 -5.18
N ALA A 21 -24.92 39.07 -6.17
CA ALA A 21 -24.88 37.76 -6.77
C ALA A 21 -24.63 36.79 -5.62
N ALA A 22 -25.62 35.94 -5.35
CA ALA A 22 -25.42 34.79 -4.50
C ALA A 22 -24.16 34.09 -5.04
N GLN A 23 -23.10 34.10 -4.25
CA GLN A 23 -21.91 33.33 -4.55
C GLN A 23 -22.41 31.89 -4.55
N GLU A 24 -22.62 31.31 -5.73
CA GLU A 24 -22.79 29.86 -5.84
C GLU A 24 -21.62 29.27 -5.08
N ALA A 25 -21.95 28.49 -4.04
CA ALA A 25 -20.94 27.84 -3.23
C ALA A 25 -20.02 27.11 -4.20
N SER A 26 -18.77 27.58 -4.31
CA SER A 26 -17.73 26.89 -5.07
C SER A 26 -17.86 25.41 -4.75
N PRO A 27 -17.88 24.51 -5.75
CA PRO A 27 -18.00 23.09 -5.48
C PRO A 27 -16.74 22.67 -4.73
N GLY A 28 -16.78 22.81 -3.41
CA GLY A 28 -15.84 22.17 -2.52
C GLY A 28 -15.99 20.66 -2.72
N ARG A 29 -15.01 19.93 -2.21
CA ARG A 29 -15.02 18.46 -2.21
C ARG A 29 -16.35 17.86 -1.74
N TYR A 30 -17.13 18.57 -0.94
CA TYR A 30 -18.44 18.12 -0.50
C TYR A 30 -19.54 19.03 -1.07
N SER A 31 -20.52 18.40 -1.73
CA SER A 31 -21.78 19.05 -2.09
C SER A 31 -22.91 18.55 -1.19
N MET A 32 -23.80 19.44 -0.79
CA MET A 32 -24.91 19.13 0.11
C MET A 32 -26.23 19.33 -0.63
N GLN A 33 -27.09 18.31 -0.60
CA GLN A 33 -28.43 18.33 -1.19
C GLN A 33 -29.46 18.07 -0.10
N LYS A 34 -30.53 18.87 -0.07
CA LYS A 34 -31.64 18.64 0.85
C LYS A 34 -32.48 17.46 0.33
N SER A 35 -32.72 16.49 1.20
CA SER A 35 -33.62 15.36 0.96
C SER A 35 -34.91 15.52 1.77
N GLU A 36 -35.86 14.61 1.58
CA GLU A 36 -37.15 14.64 2.26
C GLU A 36 -37.04 14.44 3.78
N THR A 37 -36.06 13.65 4.23
CA THR A 37 -35.87 13.27 5.65
C THR A 37 -34.60 13.83 6.30
N GLY A 38 -33.83 14.66 5.58
CA GLY A 38 -32.59 15.26 6.07
C GLY A 38 -31.69 15.77 4.96
N LEU A 39 -30.37 15.59 5.09
CA LEU A 39 -29.36 16.13 4.18
C LEU A 39 -28.54 14.98 3.55
N ALA A 40 -28.40 14.98 2.23
CA ALA A 40 -27.47 14.11 1.51
C ALA A 40 -26.17 14.88 1.24
N ARG A 41 -25.02 14.30 1.62
CA ARG A 41 -23.68 14.82 1.34
C ARG A 41 -23.04 13.95 0.26
N LEU A 42 -22.63 14.54 -0.85
CA LEU A 42 -21.86 13.89 -1.90
C LEU A 42 -20.41 14.37 -1.83
N ASP A 43 -19.47 13.45 -1.67
CA ASP A 43 -18.04 13.70 -1.91
C ASP A 43 -17.81 13.70 -3.43
N THR A 44 -17.40 14.84 -3.99
CA THR A 44 -17.20 15.05 -5.43
C THR A 44 -15.88 14.46 -5.94
N GLU A 45 -14.97 14.03 -5.06
CA GLU A 45 -13.74 13.33 -5.43
C GLU A 45 -13.94 11.81 -5.49
N THR A 46 -14.70 11.24 -4.53
CA THR A 46 -14.90 9.77 -4.44
C THR A 46 -16.24 9.29 -5.00
N GLY A 47 -17.23 10.18 -5.10
CA GLY A 47 -18.61 9.83 -5.46
C GLY A 47 -19.44 9.24 -4.30
N GLU A 48 -18.90 9.18 -3.09
CA GLU A 48 -19.60 8.65 -1.91
C GLU A 48 -20.78 9.55 -1.51
N VAL A 49 -21.95 8.95 -1.27
CA VAL A 49 -23.15 9.64 -0.81
C VAL A 49 -23.47 9.25 0.63
N THR A 50 -23.36 10.20 1.55
CA THR A 50 -23.76 10.03 2.95
C THR A 50 -25.14 10.65 3.19
N LEU A 51 -26.10 9.88 3.73
CA LEU A 51 -27.40 10.41 4.13
C LEU A 51 -27.42 10.71 5.64
N CYS A 52 -27.67 11.98 5.97
CA CYS A 52 -27.84 12.46 7.33
C CYS A 52 -29.32 12.72 7.60
N GLN A 53 -29.88 12.09 8.64
CA GLN A 53 -31.28 12.30 9.03
C GLN A 53 -31.35 13.24 10.23
N GLU A 54 -32.35 14.12 10.26
CA GLU A 54 -32.60 14.97 11.43
C GLU A 54 -33.40 14.19 12.47
N LYS A 55 -32.84 14.03 13.68
CA LYS A 55 -33.52 13.34 14.79
C LYS A 55 -33.34 14.14 16.06
N GLY A 56 -34.43 14.71 16.57
CA GLY A 56 -34.41 15.49 17.82
C GLY A 56 -33.67 16.82 17.72
N GLY A 57 -33.62 17.45 16.53
CA GLY A 57 -32.90 18.69 16.28
C GLY A 57 -31.40 18.52 16.02
N GLU A 58 -30.92 17.27 15.94
CA GLU A 58 -29.54 16.94 15.58
C GLU A 58 -29.48 16.19 14.25
N LEU A 59 -28.48 16.48 13.43
CA LEU A 59 -28.20 15.75 12.19
C LEU A 59 -27.35 14.51 12.48
N ILE A 60 -27.91 13.33 12.26
CA ILE A 60 -27.23 12.06 12.44
C ILE A 60 -26.91 11.45 11.07
N CYS A 61 -25.63 11.45 10.71
CA CYS A 61 -25.12 10.80 9.50
C CYS A 61 -24.79 9.34 9.79
N ARG A 62 -25.40 8.41 9.06
CA ARG A 62 -25.09 6.98 9.12
C ARG A 62 -24.76 6.48 7.72
N MET A 63 -23.85 5.51 7.63
CA MET A 63 -23.63 4.73 6.41
C MET A 63 -24.96 4.17 5.89
N ALA A 64 -25.09 4.12 4.57
CA ALA A 64 -26.31 3.66 3.93
C ALA A 64 -26.56 2.18 4.27
N ALA A 65 -27.84 1.75 4.26
CA ALA A 65 -28.22 0.42 4.72
C ALA A 65 -27.63 -0.70 3.83
N ASP A 66 -27.50 -0.44 2.54
CA ASP A 66 -26.89 -1.30 1.53
C ASP A 66 -25.38 -1.43 1.70
N GLU A 67 -24.68 -0.34 2.01
CA GLU A 67 -23.25 -0.36 2.34
C GLU A 67 -22.98 -1.22 3.58
N ARG A 68 -23.80 -1.05 4.63
CA ARG A 68 -23.71 -1.88 5.84
C ARG A 68 -23.88 -3.36 5.53
N ALA A 69 -24.88 -3.72 4.73
CA ALA A 69 -25.10 -5.11 4.32
C ALA A 69 -23.98 -5.66 3.43
N ALA A 70 -23.27 -4.82 2.67
CA ALA A 70 -22.09 -5.22 1.91
C ALA A 70 -20.89 -5.51 2.81
N PHE A 71 -20.62 -4.65 3.79
CA PHE A 71 -19.57 -4.86 4.78
C PHE A 71 -19.84 -6.08 5.66
N GLU A 72 -21.08 -6.29 6.11
CA GLU A 72 -21.47 -7.47 6.89
C GLU A 72 -21.18 -8.76 6.10
N ARG A 73 -21.54 -8.81 4.82
CA ARG A 73 -21.22 -9.96 3.95
C ARG A 73 -19.72 -10.22 3.80
N GLU A 74 -18.93 -9.16 3.69
CA GLU A 74 -17.48 -9.28 3.56
C GLU A 74 -16.84 -9.75 4.89
N LEU A 75 -17.33 -9.25 6.02
CA LEU A 75 -16.92 -9.70 7.35
C LEU A 75 -17.25 -11.17 7.58
N ASP A 76 -18.44 -11.64 7.19
CA ASP A 76 -18.83 -13.05 7.31
C ASP A 76 -17.94 -13.95 6.45
N LEU A 77 -17.66 -13.54 5.22
CA LEU A 77 -16.75 -14.26 4.32
C LEU A 77 -15.33 -14.32 4.88
N LEU A 78 -14.82 -13.21 5.41
CA LEU A 78 -13.47 -13.14 5.94
C LEU A 78 -13.34 -13.98 7.21
N THR A 79 -14.31 -13.89 8.12
CA THR A 79 -14.40 -14.73 9.32
C THR A 79 -14.41 -16.22 8.94
N SER A 80 -15.26 -16.62 7.98
CA SER A 80 -15.32 -18.00 7.50
C SER A 80 -13.98 -18.49 6.92
N ARG A 81 -13.24 -17.62 6.22
CA ARG A 81 -11.90 -17.95 5.71
C ARG A 81 -10.90 -18.09 6.83
N ILE A 82 -10.89 -17.19 7.80
CA ILE A 82 -10.00 -17.27 8.96
C ILE A 82 -10.26 -18.57 9.71
N GLU A 83 -11.50 -18.90 10.04
CA GLU A 83 -11.86 -20.15 10.71
C GLU A 83 -11.39 -21.38 9.89
N ALA A 84 -11.57 -21.36 8.58
CA ALA A 84 -11.10 -22.44 7.71
C ALA A 84 -9.56 -22.55 7.70
N LEU A 85 -8.85 -21.42 7.70
CA LEU A 85 -7.38 -21.39 7.76
C LEU A 85 -6.87 -21.84 9.13
N GLU A 86 -7.44 -21.34 10.22
CA GLU A 86 -7.11 -21.75 11.59
C GLU A 86 -7.30 -23.25 11.75
N LYS A 87 -8.43 -23.79 11.28
CA LYS A 87 -8.68 -25.23 11.28
C LYS A 87 -7.67 -26.00 10.44
N ALA A 88 -7.28 -25.49 9.27
CA ALA A 88 -6.29 -26.13 8.40
C ALA A 88 -4.87 -26.08 8.99
N VAL A 89 -4.56 -25.06 9.80
CA VAL A 89 -3.32 -24.97 10.58
C VAL A 89 -3.35 -25.96 11.74
N GLU A 90 -4.45 -26.03 12.49
CA GLU A 90 -4.63 -26.97 13.60
C GLU A 90 -4.63 -28.44 13.12
N SER A 91 -5.20 -28.73 11.96
CA SER A 91 -5.21 -30.07 11.36
C SER A 91 -3.87 -30.46 10.74
N GLY A 92 -2.90 -29.55 10.67
CA GLY A 92 -1.61 -29.77 10.02
C GLY A 92 -1.70 -29.84 8.50
N GLU A 93 -2.83 -29.48 7.89
CA GLU A 93 -3.03 -29.52 6.43
C GLU A 93 -2.30 -28.38 5.71
N THR A 94 -2.12 -27.22 6.36
CA THR A 94 -1.34 -26.09 5.81
C THR A 94 0.08 -26.02 6.35
N ALA A 95 0.33 -26.68 7.49
CA ALA A 95 1.67 -26.97 7.93
C ALA A 95 2.13 -28.23 7.20
N ALA A 96 2.63 -28.04 5.99
CA ALA A 96 3.92 -28.68 5.72
C ALA A 96 4.87 -28.13 6.79
N GLU A 97 4.80 -28.67 8.02
CA GLU A 97 5.98 -28.75 8.86
C GLU A 97 7.07 -29.19 7.89
N PRO A 98 8.19 -28.47 7.76
CA PRO A 98 9.32 -29.05 7.08
C PRO A 98 9.56 -30.34 7.83
N ALA A 99 9.14 -31.47 7.25
CA ALA A 99 9.33 -32.78 7.83
C ALA A 99 10.82 -32.82 8.08
N LEU A 100 11.20 -32.64 9.34
CA LEU A 100 12.60 -32.47 9.68
C LEU A 100 13.23 -33.75 9.18
N PRO A 101 14.19 -33.67 8.23
CA PRO A 101 14.75 -34.86 7.64
C PRO A 101 15.30 -35.72 8.76
N ASP A 102 15.07 -37.03 8.66
CA ASP A 102 15.54 -37.98 9.67
C ASP A 102 17.07 -37.93 9.74
N ASP A 103 17.63 -38.33 10.89
CA ASP A 103 19.08 -38.33 11.11
C ASP A 103 19.81 -39.11 9.99
N GLU A 104 19.21 -40.18 9.45
CA GLU A 104 19.77 -40.92 8.30
C GLU A 104 19.84 -40.10 7.00
N GLU A 105 18.89 -39.22 6.75
CA GLU A 105 18.86 -38.35 5.56
C GLU A 105 19.91 -37.24 5.68
N ILE A 106 20.06 -36.69 6.89
CA ILE A 106 21.09 -35.70 7.22
C ILE A 106 22.48 -36.32 7.03
N ASP A 107 22.72 -37.51 7.57
CA ASP A 107 23.99 -38.22 7.42
C ASP A 107 24.29 -38.56 5.95
N ARG A 108 23.26 -38.94 5.19
CA ARG A 108 23.38 -39.17 3.75
C ARG A 108 23.80 -37.90 3.02
N ALA A 109 23.16 -36.76 3.32
CA ALA A 109 23.51 -35.47 2.73
C ALA A 109 24.94 -35.03 3.08
N MET A 110 25.34 -35.19 4.34
CA MET A 110 26.70 -34.91 4.81
C MET A 110 27.75 -35.79 4.11
N SER A 111 27.46 -37.08 3.90
CA SER A 111 28.35 -38.00 3.16
C SER A 111 28.53 -37.60 1.68
N ILE A 112 27.50 -37.02 1.07
CA ILE A 112 27.54 -36.54 -0.32
C ILE A 112 28.38 -35.26 -0.39
N MET A 113 28.15 -34.33 0.55
CA MET A 113 28.90 -33.09 0.66
C MET A 113 30.40 -33.37 0.88
N GLU A 114 30.74 -34.31 1.75
CA GLU A 114 32.13 -34.68 2.03
C GLU A 114 32.84 -35.28 0.80
N ARG A 115 32.15 -36.15 0.06
CA ARG A 115 32.68 -36.70 -1.20
C ARG A 115 32.90 -35.62 -2.26
N MET A 116 32.00 -34.64 -2.34
CA MET A 116 32.11 -33.51 -3.26
C MET A 116 33.33 -32.64 -2.93
N VAL A 117 33.53 -32.30 -1.65
CA VAL A 117 34.66 -31.48 -1.19
C VAL A 117 36.00 -32.17 -1.45
N ARG A 118 36.12 -33.48 -1.14
CA ARG A 118 37.35 -34.24 -1.44
C ARG A 118 37.68 -34.25 -2.93
N LYS A 119 36.66 -34.46 -3.78
CA LYS A 119 36.85 -34.46 -5.23
C LYS A 119 37.26 -33.08 -5.75
N PHE A 120 36.68 -32.02 -5.19
CA PHE A 120 37.04 -30.64 -5.54
C PHE A 120 38.50 -30.32 -5.16
N MET A 121 38.93 -30.66 -3.94
CA MET A 121 40.33 -30.45 -3.52
C MET A 121 41.33 -31.24 -4.37
N GLY A 122 40.99 -32.46 -4.77
CA GLY A 122 41.84 -33.25 -5.67
C GLY A 122 42.06 -32.58 -7.03
N ILE A 123 41.01 -31.97 -7.59
CA ILE A 123 41.10 -31.22 -8.85
C ILE A 123 42.01 -29.99 -8.69
N VAL A 124 41.85 -29.22 -7.60
CA VAL A 124 42.69 -28.04 -7.33
C VAL A 124 44.17 -28.42 -7.23
N LYS A 125 44.49 -29.50 -6.50
CA LYS A 125 45.87 -29.97 -6.33
C LYS A 125 46.51 -30.45 -7.64
N GLU A 126 45.73 -31.09 -8.52
CA GLU A 126 46.21 -31.50 -9.85
C GLU A 126 46.62 -30.29 -10.71
N PHE A 127 45.91 -29.16 -10.57
CA PHE A 127 46.26 -27.91 -11.25
C PHE A 127 47.50 -27.24 -10.64
N GLU A 128 47.69 -27.30 -9.33
CA GLU A 128 48.90 -26.79 -8.66
C GLU A 128 50.15 -27.60 -9.05
N ASP A 129 50.08 -28.93 -9.01
CA ASP A 129 51.21 -29.80 -9.33
C ASP A 129 51.63 -29.68 -10.82
N LYS A 130 50.68 -29.54 -11.75
CA LYS A 130 50.97 -29.26 -13.18
C LYS A 130 51.58 -27.88 -13.42
N GLY A 131 51.28 -26.90 -12.57
CA GLY A 131 51.89 -25.57 -12.62
C GLY A 131 53.35 -25.57 -12.17
N SER A 132 53.71 -26.39 -11.17
CA SER A 132 55.08 -26.51 -10.67
C SER A 132 56.03 -27.29 -11.58
N ASP A 133 55.55 -28.29 -12.33
CA ASP A 133 56.41 -29.05 -13.26
C ASP A 133 56.89 -28.19 -14.45
N SER A 134 56.10 -27.21 -14.89
CA SER A 134 56.48 -26.30 -15.99
C SER A 134 57.51 -25.22 -15.61
N ALA A 135 57.89 -25.12 -14.32
CA ALA A 135 58.90 -24.19 -13.84
C ALA A 135 60.32 -24.79 -13.74
N ASP A 136 60.47 -26.11 -13.89
CA ASP A 136 61.77 -26.81 -13.76
C ASP A 136 62.43 -27.16 -15.12
N GLU A 137 61.68 -27.22 -16.23
CA GLU A 137 62.20 -27.53 -17.57
C GLU A 137 62.83 -26.34 -18.34
N GLY A 138 63.05 -25.19 -17.68
CA GLY A 138 63.63 -23.98 -18.30
C GLY A 138 65.15 -23.82 -18.15
N GLU A 139 65.81 -24.59 -17.28
CA GLU A 139 67.19 -24.32 -16.84
C GLU A 139 68.23 -25.28 -17.44
N ASN A 140 68.13 -25.62 -18.73
CA ASN A 140 69.22 -26.31 -19.45
C ASN A 140 69.26 -25.93 -20.95
N LEU A 141 69.64 -24.68 -21.24
CA LEU A 141 70.08 -24.26 -22.57
C LEU A 141 71.61 -24.08 -22.57
N PRO A 142 72.35 -24.65 -23.54
CA PRO A 142 73.81 -24.64 -23.50
C PRO A 142 74.33 -23.23 -23.79
N GLN A 143 75.23 -22.72 -22.93
CA GLN A 143 75.89 -21.44 -23.16
C GLN A 143 76.76 -21.53 -24.42
N LYS A 144 76.42 -20.71 -25.43
CA LYS A 144 77.22 -20.54 -26.64
C LYS A 144 78.35 -19.54 -26.37
N THR A 145 79.56 -19.98 -26.72
CA THR A 145 80.85 -19.31 -26.59
C THR A 145 80.97 -18.10 -27.50
#